data_AF-A0A919P3L3-F1
#
_entry.id   AF-A0A919P3L3-F1
#
_cell.length_a   1.000
_cell.length_b   1.000
_cell.length_c   1.000
_cell.angle_alpha   90.00
_cell.angle_beta   90.00
_cell.angle_gamma   90.00
#
_symmetry.space_group_name_H-M   'P 1'
#
loop_
_entity.id
_entity.type
_entity.pdbx_description
1 polymer ?
#
loop_
_entity_poly.entity_id
_entity_poly.type
_entity_poly.pdbx_seq_one_letter_code
_entity_poly.pdbx_strand_id
1 'polypeptide(L)'
;MTTVWWAWGLSAAAMVTLAAWVGIVIKTRWYGILIDGRGRVSLSRFQLVWWTIIVLSLVCGVVVGRFTFDPGTGAGIEVLGFSIPESVLGLLGISVGTTVASSAVKTYKGRRRSRQAAAAAPGSAEVAQILLVEEGAVADQTIDVGKFQALIVTILLGGAYVLTTIHAFMGRDPVPIENPSDISTLPDLNTTFLALLAISMAGYLGVKTVPRTGEPPTSVEDLDDEEERRRARDKDEGLAMDGRSVAKRRVADADLAEQEAKVREATRSAERRLKAAEKEAEGARARAEAARAERDQSVADAATAKREAAEAKARDEAARAERDQSYAAGPGGSPGEQR
;
A
#
# COMPACT_ATOMS: atom_id res chain seq x y z
N MET A 1 17.55 -21.15 -12.13
CA MET A 1 16.46 -20.91 -11.16
C MET A 1 16.73 -21.34 -9.72
N THR A 2 17.35 -22.49 -9.46
CA THR A 2 17.64 -22.99 -8.09
C THR A 2 18.25 -21.94 -7.15
N THR A 3 19.21 -21.14 -7.64
CA THR A 3 19.86 -20.09 -6.84
C THR A 3 18.90 -19.00 -6.37
N VAL A 4 17.92 -18.60 -7.19
CA VAL A 4 16.91 -17.60 -6.82
C VAL A 4 16.08 -18.12 -5.65
N TRP A 5 15.63 -19.37 -5.70
CA TRP A 5 14.82 -19.97 -4.64
C TRP A 5 15.57 -20.08 -3.32
N TRP A 6 16.82 -20.53 -3.36
CA TRP A 6 17.67 -20.61 -2.17
C TRP A 6 17.97 -19.23 -1.59
N ALA A 7 18.34 -18.27 -2.44
CA ALA A 7 18.62 -16.90 -2.00
C ALA A 7 17.37 -16.20 -1.44
N TRP A 8 16.21 -16.45 -2.03
CA TRP A 8 14.94 -15.94 -1.52
C TRP A 8 14.60 -16.54 -0.16
N GLY A 9 14.63 -17.88 -0.03
CA GLY A 9 14.35 -18.55 1.23
C GLY A 9 15.33 -18.18 2.34
N LEU A 10 16.63 -18.11 2.02
CA LEU A 10 17.67 -17.74 2.98
C LEU A 10 17.56 -16.27 3.42
N SER A 11 17.27 -15.35 2.50
CA SER A 11 17.08 -13.94 2.85
C SER A 11 15.82 -13.72 3.69
N ALA A 12 14.72 -14.42 3.39
CA ALA A 12 13.52 -14.41 4.23
C ALA A 12 13.83 -14.92 5.64
N ALA A 13 14.52 -16.05 5.76
CA ALA A 13 14.94 -16.61 7.04
C ALA A 13 15.84 -15.63 7.81
N ALA A 14 16.84 -15.04 7.15
CA ALA A 14 17.74 -14.06 7.75
C ALA A 14 16.98 -12.82 8.28
N MET A 15 16.00 -12.32 7.53
CA MET A 15 15.16 -11.19 7.96
C MET A 15 14.26 -11.54 9.14
N VAL A 16 13.70 -12.76 9.18
CA VAL A 16 12.92 -13.24 10.33
C VAL A 16 13.82 -13.34 11.57
N THR A 17 15.02 -13.91 11.43
CA THR A 17 16.00 -14.01 12.53
C THR A 17 16.44 -12.63 13.01
N LEU A 18 16.70 -11.69 12.09
CA LEU A 18 17.06 -10.32 12.43
C LEU A 18 15.92 -9.62 13.18
N ALA A 19 14.68 -9.73 12.70
CA ALA A 19 13.51 -9.15 13.36
C ALA A 19 13.32 -9.74 14.77
N ALA A 20 13.53 -11.06 14.92
CA ALA A 20 13.46 -11.74 16.20
C ALA A 20 14.57 -11.28 17.16
N TRP A 21 15.80 -11.17 16.65
CA TRP A 21 16.95 -10.70 17.41
C TRP A 21 16.78 -9.25 17.89
N VAL A 22 16.35 -8.34 17.02
CA VAL A 22 16.00 -6.95 17.38
C VAL A 22 14.91 -6.94 18.46
N GLY A 23 13.91 -7.81 18.34
CA GLY A 23 12.86 -7.97 19.36
C GLY A 23 13.42 -8.36 20.73
N ILE A 24 14.33 -9.35 20.78
CA ILE A 24 14.97 -9.83 22.01
C ILE A 24 15.80 -8.70 22.65
N VAL A 25 16.59 -7.99 21.86
CA VAL A 25 17.47 -6.92 22.36
C VAL A 25 16.67 -5.76 22.98
N ILE A 26 15.53 -5.38 22.40
CA ILE A 26 14.76 -4.20 22.85
C ILE A 26 13.75 -4.55 23.96
N LYS A 27 13.09 -5.72 23.89
CA LYS A 27 11.94 -6.07 24.74
C LYS A 27 12.03 -7.45 25.39
N THR A 28 13.20 -8.10 25.37
CA THR A 28 13.46 -9.43 25.95
C THR A 28 12.53 -10.54 25.44
N ARG A 29 11.92 -10.36 24.26
CA ARG A 29 11.00 -11.32 23.63
C ARG A 29 11.23 -11.35 22.12
N TRP A 30 11.16 -12.53 21.51
CA TRP A 30 11.42 -12.69 20.07
C TRP A 30 10.43 -11.93 19.17
N TYR A 31 9.19 -11.70 19.60
CA TYR A 31 8.24 -10.82 18.89
C TYR A 31 8.29 -9.36 19.35
N GLY A 32 9.37 -8.95 20.03
CA GLY A 32 9.51 -7.62 20.62
C GLY A 32 9.35 -6.46 19.62
N ILE A 33 9.71 -6.68 18.34
CA ILE A 33 9.51 -5.71 17.26
C ILE A 33 8.02 -5.36 17.03
N LEU A 34 7.12 -6.29 17.35
CA LEU A 34 5.67 -6.11 17.23
C LEU A 34 5.07 -5.34 18.42
N ILE A 35 5.82 -5.18 19.51
CA ILE A 35 5.35 -4.53 20.74
C ILE A 35 5.41 -3.01 20.60
N ASP A 36 4.26 -2.34 20.72
CA ASP A 36 4.15 -0.89 20.64
C ASP A 36 4.56 -0.15 21.92
N GLY A 37 4.46 1.19 21.91
CA GLY A 37 4.83 2.03 23.05
C GLY A 37 3.97 1.79 24.31
N ARG A 38 2.84 1.08 24.20
CA ARG A 38 1.97 0.72 25.33
C ARG A 38 2.28 -0.68 25.89
N GLY A 39 3.32 -1.34 25.37
CA GLY A 39 3.66 -2.70 25.76
C GLY A 39 2.73 -3.77 25.18
N ARG A 40 1.97 -3.47 24.12
CA ARG A 40 1.03 -4.42 23.48
C ARG A 40 1.48 -4.79 22.07
N VAL A 41 1.19 -6.01 21.64
CA VAL A 41 1.45 -6.45 20.26
C VAL A 41 0.52 -5.71 19.29
N SER A 42 1.09 -5.04 18.30
CA SER A 42 0.33 -4.21 17.34
C SER A 42 0.18 -4.89 15.99
N LEU A 43 -1.07 -5.05 15.54
CA LEU A 43 -1.39 -5.61 14.23
C LEU A 43 -0.74 -4.82 13.08
N SER A 44 -0.75 -3.49 13.14
CA SER A 44 -0.13 -2.65 12.10
C SER A 44 1.39 -2.89 11.97
N ARG A 45 2.08 -3.15 13.07
CA ARG A 45 3.52 -3.48 13.06
C ARG A 45 3.74 -4.85 12.47
N PHE A 46 2.88 -5.81 12.81
CA PHE A 46 2.91 -7.13 12.18
C PHE A 46 2.74 -7.03 10.67
N GLN A 47 1.74 -6.29 10.18
CA GLN A 47 1.51 -6.09 8.74
C GLN A 47 2.74 -5.48 8.05
N LEU A 48 3.34 -4.46 8.64
CA LEU A 48 4.54 -3.83 8.10
C LEU A 48 5.72 -4.80 8.04
N VAL A 49 6.00 -5.52 9.13
CA VAL A 49 7.10 -6.49 9.20
C VAL A 49 6.87 -7.63 8.19
N TRP A 50 5.65 -8.15 8.12
CA TRP A 50 5.25 -9.20 7.18
C TRP A 50 5.50 -8.82 5.73
N TRP A 51 4.99 -7.67 5.28
CA TRP A 51 5.20 -7.19 3.91
C TRP A 51 6.65 -6.84 3.61
N THR A 52 7.38 -6.29 4.59
CA THR A 52 8.80 -6.00 4.44
C THR A 52 9.59 -7.29 4.21
N ILE A 53 9.34 -8.33 5.01
CA ILE A 53 10.01 -9.62 4.85
C ILE A 53 9.70 -10.21 3.47
N ILE A 54 8.43 -10.26 3.05
CA ILE A 54 8.04 -10.87 1.77
C ILE A 54 8.69 -10.13 0.59
N VAL A 55 8.54 -8.81 0.51
CA VAL A 55 8.99 -8.04 -0.66
C VAL A 55 10.51 -7.93 -0.69
N LEU A 56 11.14 -7.61 0.44
CA LEU A 56 12.59 -7.40 0.48
C LEU A 56 13.35 -8.72 0.29
N SER A 57 12.85 -9.84 0.85
CA SER A 57 13.46 -11.15 0.60
C SER A 57 13.37 -11.56 -0.87
N LEU A 58 12.25 -11.27 -1.54
CA LEU A 58 12.09 -11.53 -2.96
C LEU A 58 13.08 -10.71 -3.79
N VAL A 59 13.21 -9.42 -3.49
CA VAL A 59 14.20 -8.54 -4.12
C VAL A 59 15.62 -9.09 -3.93
N CYS A 60 15.98 -9.49 -2.71
CA CYS A 60 17.28 -10.11 -2.44
C CYS A 60 17.48 -11.42 -3.24
N GLY A 61 16.46 -12.26 -3.33
CA GLY A 61 16.50 -13.51 -4.09
C GLY A 61 16.76 -13.30 -5.58
N VAL A 62 16.07 -12.33 -6.18
CA VAL A 62 16.25 -11.95 -7.60
C VAL A 62 17.62 -11.35 -7.83
N VAL A 63 18.06 -10.41 -6.99
CA VAL A 63 19.37 -9.75 -7.09
C VAL A 63 20.50 -10.77 -6.99
N VAL A 64 20.47 -11.65 -5.99
CA VAL A 64 21.50 -12.68 -5.81
C VAL A 64 21.46 -13.69 -6.95
N GLY A 65 20.27 -14.11 -7.38
CA GLY A 65 20.12 -15.01 -8.52
C GLY A 65 20.72 -14.44 -9.80
N ARG A 66 20.45 -13.16 -10.10
CA ARG A 66 21.04 -12.44 -11.24
C ARG A 66 22.55 -12.25 -11.10
N PHE A 67 23.04 -11.93 -9.91
CA PHE A 67 24.47 -11.75 -9.64
C PHE A 67 25.27 -13.05 -9.81
N THR A 68 24.74 -14.17 -9.33
CA THR A 68 25.42 -15.48 -9.43
C THR A 68 25.35 -16.10 -10.82
N PHE A 69 24.41 -15.66 -11.64
CA PHE A 69 24.30 -16.06 -13.04
C PHE A 69 25.17 -15.12 -13.89
N ASP A 70 26.48 -15.33 -13.84
CA ASP A 70 27.44 -14.69 -14.75
C ASP A 70 27.64 -15.64 -15.96
N PRO A 71 27.15 -15.30 -17.17
CA PRO A 71 27.32 -16.11 -18.37
C PRO A 71 28.77 -16.14 -18.89
N GLY A 72 29.73 -15.50 -18.20
CA GLY A 72 31.14 -15.50 -18.61
C GLY A 72 31.38 -14.72 -19.91
N THR A 73 30.38 -14.00 -20.40
CA THR A 73 30.42 -13.27 -21.68
C THR A 73 31.01 -11.86 -21.55
N GLY A 74 31.38 -11.40 -20.35
CA GLY A 74 31.97 -10.07 -20.14
C GLY A 74 31.03 -8.90 -20.44
N ALA A 75 29.79 -9.17 -20.84
CA ALA A 75 28.74 -8.17 -20.95
C ALA A 75 28.24 -7.87 -19.53
N GLY A 76 28.56 -6.69 -19.00
CA GLY A 76 28.17 -6.29 -17.65
C GLY A 76 26.67 -6.49 -17.42
N ILE A 77 26.31 -7.52 -16.66
CA ILE A 77 24.92 -7.76 -16.30
C ILE A 77 24.51 -6.65 -15.35
N GLU A 78 23.46 -5.92 -15.74
CA GLU A 78 22.79 -5.01 -14.83
C GLU A 78 22.05 -5.84 -13.78
N VAL A 79 22.72 -6.08 -12.64
CA VAL A 79 22.20 -6.84 -11.50
C VAL A 79 20.89 -6.23 -10.98
N LEU A 80 20.79 -4.90 -11.04
CA LEU A 80 19.63 -4.12 -10.65
C LEU A 80 18.71 -3.76 -11.83
N GLY A 81 18.94 -4.31 -13.02
CA GLY A 81 18.16 -4.06 -14.24
C GLY A 81 16.81 -4.77 -14.26
N PHE A 82 16.07 -4.73 -13.15
CA PHE A 82 14.70 -5.23 -13.04
C PHE A 82 13.79 -4.14 -12.46
N SER A 83 12.53 -4.13 -12.91
CA SER A 83 11.54 -3.16 -12.46
C SER A 83 10.70 -3.71 -11.31
N ILE A 84 10.46 -2.88 -10.29
CA ILE A 84 9.50 -3.15 -9.23
C ILE A 84 8.16 -2.53 -9.66
N PRO A 85 7.09 -3.33 -9.85
CA PRO A 85 5.79 -2.80 -10.23
C PRO A 85 5.30 -1.71 -9.26
N GLU A 86 4.66 -0.67 -9.81
CA GLU A 86 4.09 0.44 -9.03
C GLU A 86 3.10 -0.07 -7.97
N SER A 87 2.43 -1.18 -8.25
CA SER A 87 1.49 -1.81 -7.35
C SER A 87 2.16 -2.32 -6.06
N VAL A 88 3.33 -2.94 -6.17
CA VAL A 88 4.13 -3.43 -5.03
C VAL A 88 4.67 -2.26 -4.21
N LEU A 89 5.13 -1.19 -4.88
CA LEU A 89 5.55 0.05 -4.21
C LEU A 89 4.38 0.73 -3.49
N GLY A 90 3.21 0.78 -4.14
CA GLY A 90 1.97 1.29 -3.57
C GLY A 90 1.56 0.50 -2.33
N LEU A 91 1.67 -0.82 -2.36
CA LEU A 91 1.42 -1.69 -1.21
C LEU A 91 2.33 -1.37 -0.02
N LEU A 92 3.62 -1.19 -0.27
CA LEU A 92 4.58 -0.81 0.79
C LEU A 92 4.26 0.59 1.32
N GLY A 93 3.94 1.54 0.44
CA GLY A 93 3.52 2.89 0.81
C GLY A 93 2.27 2.91 1.70
N ILE A 94 1.24 2.13 1.35
CA ILE A 94 0.01 1.97 2.15
C ILE A 94 0.32 1.36 3.52
N SER A 95 1.18 0.34 3.57
CA SER A 95 1.57 -0.34 4.82
C SER A 95 2.31 0.60 5.79
N VAL A 96 3.27 1.37 5.27
CA VAL A 96 4.01 2.38 6.04
C VAL A 96 3.07 3.51 6.49
N GLY A 97 2.28 4.06 5.55
CA GLY A 97 1.34 5.14 5.83
C GLY A 97 0.32 4.78 6.91
N THR A 98 -0.22 3.57 6.87
CA THR A 98 -1.18 3.08 7.87
C THR A 98 -0.54 2.92 9.25
N THR A 99 0.72 2.50 9.32
CA THR A 99 1.46 2.37 10.57
C THR A 99 1.69 3.74 11.22
N VAL A 100 2.08 4.74 10.42
CA VAL A 100 2.26 6.12 10.88
C VAL A 100 0.91 6.72 11.31
N ALA A 101 -0.13 6.58 10.50
CA ALA A 101 -1.48 7.06 10.81
C ALA A 101 -2.02 6.45 12.11
N SER A 102 -1.89 5.13 12.28
CA SER A 102 -2.28 4.43 13.51
C SER A 102 -1.54 4.97 14.74
N SER A 103 -0.25 5.25 14.60
CA SER A 103 0.57 5.81 15.68
C SER A 103 0.15 7.23 16.03
N ALA A 104 -0.13 8.07 15.03
CA ALA A 104 -0.62 9.43 15.23
C ALA A 104 -1.99 9.45 15.95
N VAL A 105 -2.94 8.61 15.52
CA VAL A 105 -4.26 8.46 16.17
C VAL A 105 -4.10 8.00 17.63
N LYS A 106 -3.21 7.03 17.89
CA LYS A 106 -2.93 6.54 19.25
C LYS A 106 -2.35 7.64 20.14
N THR A 107 -1.41 8.45 19.64
CA THR A 107 -0.81 9.56 20.38
C THR A 107 -1.83 10.65 20.68
N TYR A 108 -2.68 10.99 19.71
CA TYR A 108 -3.75 11.98 19.88
C TYR A 108 -4.77 11.54 20.95
N LYS A 109 -5.21 10.27 20.93
CA LYS A 109 -6.08 9.70 21.97
C LYS A 109 -5.41 9.64 23.34
N GLY A 110 -4.13 9.24 23.41
CA GLY A 110 -3.38 9.12 24.66
C GLY A 110 -3.27 10.43 25.43
N ARG A 111 -3.19 11.57 24.71
CA ARG A 111 -3.19 12.91 25.32
C ARG A 111 -4.54 13.30 25.93
N ARG A 112 -5.66 12.85 25.34
CA ARG A 112 -7.02 13.14 25.84
C ARG A 112 -7.53 12.17 26.91
N ARG A 113 -6.95 10.97 27.03
CA ARG A 113 -7.43 9.89 27.92
C ARG A 113 -6.30 9.18 28.68
N SER A 114 -5.35 9.92 29.24
CA SER A 114 -4.23 9.35 30.01
C SER A 114 -4.68 8.48 31.21
N ARG A 115 -5.92 8.63 31.69
CA ARG A 115 -6.52 7.81 32.76
C ARG A 115 -7.31 6.57 32.32
N GLN A 116 -7.68 6.42 31.04
CA GLN A 116 -8.61 5.36 30.59
C GLN A 116 -8.01 4.36 29.58
N ALA A 117 -6.81 4.61 29.06
CA ALA A 117 -6.09 3.56 28.34
C ALA A 117 -5.50 2.60 29.38
N ALA A 118 -6.11 1.44 29.58
CA ALA A 118 -5.54 0.39 30.39
C ALA A 118 -4.16 0.01 29.81
N ALA A 119 -3.09 0.54 30.38
CA ALA A 119 -1.76 0.04 30.11
C ALA A 119 -1.79 -1.45 30.46
N ALA A 120 -1.33 -2.31 29.55
CA ALA A 120 -1.17 -3.71 29.89
C ALA A 120 -0.22 -3.79 31.10
N ALA A 121 -0.50 -4.70 32.03
CA ALA A 121 0.40 -4.92 33.16
C ALA A 121 1.84 -5.12 32.63
N PRO A 122 2.86 -4.50 33.24
CA PRO A 122 4.24 -4.68 32.80
C PRO A 122 4.58 -6.16 32.68
N GLY A 123 4.93 -6.61 31.47
CA GLY A 123 5.29 -8.01 31.19
C GLY A 123 4.16 -8.92 30.68
N SER A 124 2.93 -8.45 30.49
CA SER A 124 1.82 -9.31 29.98
C SER A 124 1.61 -9.24 28.46
N ALA A 125 2.62 -8.85 27.67
CA ALA A 125 2.49 -8.69 26.21
C ALA A 125 2.26 -10.04 25.50
N GLU A 126 1.03 -10.52 25.45
CA GLU A 126 0.69 -11.80 24.82
C GLU A 126 0.45 -11.65 23.33
N VAL A 127 0.85 -12.64 22.54
CA VAL A 127 0.61 -12.64 21.08
C VAL A 127 -0.89 -12.54 20.77
N ALA A 128 -1.74 -13.14 21.61
CA ALA A 128 -3.19 -13.05 21.50
C ALA A 128 -3.71 -11.60 21.51
N GLN A 129 -3.01 -10.66 22.15
CA GLN A 129 -3.39 -9.23 22.17
C GLN A 129 -3.44 -8.60 20.78
N ILE A 130 -2.79 -9.21 19.78
CA ILE A 130 -2.92 -8.77 18.39
C ILE A 130 -4.38 -8.85 17.91
N LEU A 131 -5.20 -9.72 18.48
CA LEU A 131 -6.60 -9.93 18.14
C LEU A 131 -7.57 -9.32 19.16
N LEU A 132 -7.11 -8.94 20.35
CA LEU A 132 -7.99 -8.49 21.42
C LEU A 132 -8.33 -7.00 21.34
N VAL A 133 -9.46 -6.62 21.94
CA VAL A 133 -9.88 -5.23 22.09
C VAL A 133 -8.85 -4.43 22.91
N GLU A 134 -8.38 -3.30 22.35
CA GLU A 134 -7.33 -2.45 22.94
C GLU A 134 -7.86 -1.43 23.98
N GLU A 135 -9.15 -1.09 23.94
CA GLU A 135 -9.73 0.04 24.68
C GLU A 135 -11.10 -0.35 25.28
N GLY A 136 -11.41 0.14 26.49
CA GLY A 136 -12.70 -0.04 27.16
C GLY A 136 -12.68 -1.06 28.30
N ALA A 137 -13.83 -1.27 28.94
CA ALA A 137 -14.00 -2.17 30.09
C ALA A 137 -13.69 -3.65 29.75
N VAL A 138 -13.89 -4.03 28.49
CA VAL A 138 -13.64 -5.38 27.96
C VAL A 138 -12.29 -5.50 27.26
N ALA A 139 -11.36 -4.57 27.53
CA ALA A 139 -10.01 -4.64 26.97
C ALA A 139 -9.32 -5.94 27.37
N ASP A 140 -8.65 -6.57 26.41
CA ASP A 140 -7.98 -7.88 26.57
C ASP A 140 -8.92 -9.06 26.94
N GLN A 141 -10.24 -8.88 26.92
CA GLN A 141 -11.21 -9.95 27.22
C GLN A 141 -12.01 -10.41 26.00
N THR A 142 -12.07 -9.59 24.95
CA THR A 142 -12.89 -9.84 23.76
C THR A 142 -12.06 -9.73 22.49
N ILE A 143 -12.37 -10.57 21.51
CA ILE A 143 -11.76 -10.53 20.19
C ILE A 143 -12.32 -9.33 19.42
N ASP A 144 -11.43 -8.50 18.90
CA ASP A 144 -11.78 -7.43 17.98
C ASP A 144 -11.93 -8.00 16.57
N VAL A 145 -13.17 -8.11 16.11
CA VAL A 145 -13.51 -8.67 14.79
C VAL A 145 -12.80 -7.92 13.65
N GLY A 146 -12.63 -6.60 13.78
CA GLY A 146 -11.92 -5.79 12.79
C GLY A 146 -10.43 -6.12 12.70
N LYS A 147 -9.78 -6.35 13.85
CA LYS A 147 -8.39 -6.84 13.88
C LYS A 147 -8.25 -8.23 13.29
N PHE A 148 -9.17 -9.14 13.64
CA PHE A 148 -9.18 -10.49 13.10
C PHE A 148 -9.32 -10.48 11.58
N GLN A 149 -10.30 -9.75 11.05
CA GLN A 149 -10.49 -9.59 9.60
C GLN A 149 -9.23 -9.02 8.93
N ALA A 150 -8.64 -7.96 9.47
CA ALA A 150 -7.43 -7.35 8.92
C ALA A 150 -6.22 -8.31 8.96
N LEU A 151 -6.08 -9.12 10.01
CA LEU A 151 -5.04 -10.16 10.08
C LEU A 151 -5.22 -11.21 8.99
N ILE A 152 -6.43 -11.76 8.86
CA ILE A 152 -6.74 -12.79 7.87
C ILE A 152 -6.53 -12.27 6.45
N VAL A 153 -7.01 -11.07 6.14
CA VAL A 153 -6.77 -10.41 4.85
C VAL A 153 -5.27 -10.27 4.60
N THR A 154 -4.49 -9.82 5.58
CA THR A 154 -3.03 -9.67 5.42
C THR A 154 -2.34 -10.99 5.09
N ILE A 155 -2.68 -12.07 5.82
CA ILE A 155 -2.09 -13.39 5.62
C ILE A 155 -2.49 -13.96 4.25
N LEU A 156 -3.77 -13.87 3.89
CA LEU A 156 -4.28 -14.35 2.60
C LEU A 156 -3.64 -13.61 1.43
N LEU A 157 -3.56 -12.28 1.51
CA LEU A 157 -2.95 -11.45 0.47
C LEU A 157 -1.44 -11.74 0.37
N GLY A 158 -0.72 -11.75 1.49
CA GLY A 158 0.71 -12.08 1.49
C GLY A 158 0.99 -13.48 0.94
N GLY A 159 0.18 -14.47 1.32
CA GLY A 159 0.28 -15.83 0.80
C GLY A 159 -0.03 -15.91 -0.70
N ALA A 160 -1.07 -15.23 -1.17
CA ALA A 160 -1.39 -15.14 -2.59
C ALA A 160 -0.27 -14.49 -3.40
N TYR A 161 0.38 -13.45 -2.88
CA TYR A 161 1.54 -12.83 -3.53
C TYR A 161 2.74 -13.79 -3.61
N VAL A 162 3.03 -14.54 -2.55
CA VAL A 162 4.08 -15.58 -2.57
C VAL A 162 3.75 -16.67 -3.60
N LEU A 163 2.51 -17.16 -3.64
CA LEU A 163 2.09 -18.19 -4.59
C LEU A 163 2.13 -17.71 -6.04
N THR A 164 1.69 -16.48 -6.31
CA THR A 164 1.79 -15.88 -7.66
C THR A 164 3.23 -15.67 -8.08
N THR A 165 4.10 -15.28 -7.15
CA THR A 165 5.56 -15.22 -7.40
C THR A 165 6.12 -16.59 -7.74
N ILE A 166 5.75 -17.63 -6.99
CA ILE A 166 6.17 -19.00 -7.27
C ILE A 166 5.69 -19.42 -8.66
N HIS A 167 4.41 -19.16 -8.97
CA HIS A 167 3.82 -19.49 -10.26
C HIS A 167 4.54 -18.80 -11.42
N ALA A 168 4.79 -17.49 -11.30
CA ALA A 168 5.49 -16.70 -12.31
C ALA A 168 6.91 -17.25 -12.57
N PHE A 169 7.66 -17.56 -11.50
CA PHE A 169 9.03 -18.06 -11.61
C PHE A 169 9.15 -19.54 -11.99
N MET A 170 8.05 -20.31 -11.91
CA MET A 170 8.00 -21.69 -12.42
C MET A 170 7.85 -21.76 -13.95
N GLY A 171 7.70 -20.63 -14.66
CA GLY A 171 7.69 -20.60 -16.12
C GLY A 171 6.44 -21.20 -16.76
N ARG A 172 5.29 -21.16 -16.07
CA ARG A 172 3.99 -21.61 -16.63
C ARG A 172 3.26 -20.54 -17.46
N ASP A 173 3.73 -19.31 -17.44
CA ASP A 173 3.22 -18.18 -18.23
C ASP A 173 3.99 -18.08 -19.58
N PRO A 174 3.44 -17.42 -20.62
CA PRO A 174 3.83 -17.62 -22.02
C PRO A 174 5.30 -17.35 -22.40
N VAL A 175 6.10 -16.78 -21.50
CA VAL A 175 7.55 -16.64 -21.64
C VAL A 175 8.22 -17.50 -20.56
N PRO A 176 8.82 -18.64 -20.93
CA PRO A 176 9.57 -19.48 -20.00
C PRO A 176 10.71 -18.67 -19.36
N ILE A 177 10.79 -18.67 -18.03
CA ILE A 177 11.91 -18.08 -17.30
C ILE A 177 12.93 -19.19 -17.07
N GLU A 178 13.93 -19.29 -17.95
CA GLU A 178 14.96 -20.33 -17.88
C GLU A 178 16.10 -19.90 -16.95
N ASN A 179 16.46 -18.62 -17.02
CA ASN A 179 17.59 -18.03 -16.34
C ASN A 179 17.17 -16.89 -15.40
N PRO A 180 17.88 -16.67 -14.27
CA PRO A 180 17.59 -15.54 -13.38
C PRO A 180 17.65 -14.16 -14.07
N SER A 181 18.45 -14.04 -15.15
CA SER A 181 18.52 -12.84 -15.99
C SER A 181 17.21 -12.50 -16.70
N ASP A 182 16.35 -13.49 -16.92
CA ASP A 182 15.08 -13.33 -17.64
C ASP A 182 14.02 -12.68 -16.75
N ILE A 183 14.26 -12.61 -15.43
CA ILE A 183 13.42 -11.90 -14.45
C ILE A 183 13.67 -10.40 -14.58
N SER A 184 12.95 -9.75 -15.50
CA SER A 184 13.02 -8.30 -15.73
C SER A 184 12.01 -7.50 -14.90
N THR A 185 10.98 -8.15 -14.35
CA THR A 185 9.98 -7.52 -13.48
C THR A 185 9.60 -8.46 -12.33
N LEU A 186 9.26 -7.89 -11.18
CA LEU A 186 8.58 -8.66 -10.13
C LEU A 186 7.11 -8.92 -10.51
N PRO A 187 6.47 -9.95 -9.94
CA PRO A 187 5.06 -10.20 -10.15
C PRO A 187 4.22 -8.98 -9.78
N ASP A 188 3.38 -8.54 -10.73
CA ASP A 188 2.49 -7.42 -10.52
C ASP A 188 1.32 -7.81 -9.62
N LEU A 189 0.85 -6.87 -8.79
CA LEU A 189 -0.37 -7.03 -8.02
C LEU A 189 -1.53 -6.38 -8.77
N ASN A 190 -2.62 -7.13 -8.94
CA ASN A 190 -3.84 -6.59 -9.52
C ASN A 190 -4.35 -5.39 -8.70
N THR A 191 -4.81 -4.32 -9.35
CA THR A 191 -5.42 -3.15 -8.72
C THR A 191 -6.53 -3.52 -7.72
N THR A 192 -7.32 -4.55 -8.01
CA THR A 192 -8.35 -5.08 -7.08
C THR A 192 -7.74 -5.56 -5.78
N PHE A 193 -6.57 -6.19 -5.83
CA PHE A 193 -5.85 -6.65 -4.64
C PHE A 193 -5.40 -5.48 -3.77
N LEU A 194 -4.85 -4.42 -4.38
CA LEU A 194 -4.50 -3.20 -3.67
C LEU A 194 -5.71 -2.50 -3.07
N ALA A 195 -6.83 -2.46 -3.79
CA ALA A 195 -8.08 -1.88 -3.30
C ALA A 195 -8.58 -2.65 -2.07
N LEU A 196 -8.58 -3.99 -2.10
CA LEU A 196 -8.96 -4.81 -0.95
C LEU A 196 -8.05 -4.59 0.26
N LEU A 197 -6.74 -4.49 0.04
CA LEU A 197 -5.78 -4.16 1.09
C LEU A 197 -6.07 -2.77 1.69
N ALA A 198 -6.23 -1.77 0.84
CA ALA A 198 -6.51 -0.39 1.25
C ALA A 198 -7.82 -0.28 2.04
N ILE A 199 -8.89 -0.95 1.58
CA ILE A 199 -10.18 -1.01 2.27
C ILE A 199 -10.05 -1.70 3.63
N SER A 200 -9.30 -2.81 3.71
CA SER A 200 -9.07 -3.51 4.97
C SER A 200 -8.34 -2.62 5.99
N MET A 201 -7.33 -1.88 5.54
CA MET A 201 -6.58 -0.93 6.37
C MET A 201 -7.41 0.29 6.78
N ALA A 202 -8.21 0.83 5.86
CA ALA A 202 -9.12 1.94 6.11
C ALA A 202 -10.20 1.54 7.12
N GLY A 203 -10.80 0.35 6.98
CA GLY A 203 -11.77 -0.19 7.93
C GLY A 203 -11.18 -0.34 9.33
N TYR A 204 -9.96 -0.87 9.43
CA TYR A 204 -9.23 -0.97 10.69
C TYR A 204 -8.97 0.39 11.35
N LEU A 205 -8.52 1.39 10.58
CA LEU A 205 -8.33 2.75 11.07
C LEU A 205 -9.65 3.41 11.48
N GLY A 206 -10.71 3.20 10.70
CA GLY A 206 -12.05 3.70 10.98
C GLY A 206 -12.56 3.23 12.33
N VAL A 207 -12.48 1.92 12.61
CA VAL A 207 -12.84 1.36 13.92
C VAL A 207 -12.01 1.97 15.06
N LYS A 208 -10.75 2.33 14.81
CA LYS A 208 -9.90 3.01 15.80
C LYS A 208 -10.25 4.48 16.04
N THR A 209 -10.93 5.14 15.12
CA THR A 209 -11.33 6.55 15.30
C THR A 209 -12.59 6.70 16.15
N VAL A 210 -13.50 5.72 16.12
CA VAL A 210 -14.71 5.74 16.94
C VAL A 210 -14.31 5.62 18.42
N PRO A 211 -14.67 6.60 19.27
CA PRO A 211 -14.45 6.47 20.70
C PRO A 211 -15.31 5.32 21.23
N ARG A 212 -14.68 4.26 21.76
CA ARG A 212 -15.42 3.32 22.61
C ARG A 212 -15.67 4.05 23.93
N THR A 213 -16.92 4.39 24.19
CA THR A 213 -17.40 4.74 25.53
C THR A 213 -17.33 3.47 26.34
N GLY A 214 -16.33 3.35 27.21
CA GLY A 214 -16.49 2.48 28.36
C GLY A 214 -17.66 3.04 29.14
N GLU A 215 -18.69 2.21 29.36
CA GLU A 215 -19.75 2.54 30.29
C GLU A 215 -19.09 2.90 31.63
N PRO A 216 -19.36 4.07 32.21
CA PRO A 216 -18.99 4.30 33.61
C PRO A 216 -19.60 3.18 34.45
N PRO A 217 -19.01 2.82 35.60
CA PRO A 217 -19.49 1.73 36.43
C PRO A 217 -21.02 1.80 36.57
N THR A 218 -21.68 0.72 36.14
CA THR A 218 -23.14 0.65 36.03
C THR A 218 -23.82 0.43 37.37
N SER A 219 -23.06 0.31 38.46
CA SER A 219 -23.59 0.40 39.80
C SER A 219 -23.46 1.85 40.29
N VAL A 220 -24.58 2.41 40.72
CA VAL A 220 -24.62 3.71 41.41
C VAL A 220 -23.77 3.66 42.70
N GLU A 221 -23.65 2.47 43.30
CA GLU A 221 -22.79 2.17 44.45
C GLU A 221 -21.29 2.39 44.17
N ASP A 222 -20.76 1.97 43.01
CA ASP A 222 -19.34 2.18 42.68
C ASP A 222 -19.05 3.66 42.35
N LEU A 223 -20.03 4.41 41.85
CA LEU A 223 -19.88 5.84 41.56
C LEU A 223 -19.87 6.69 42.83
N ASP A 224 -20.72 6.38 43.80
CA ASP A 224 -20.75 7.06 45.09
C ASP A 224 -19.46 6.80 45.87
N ASP A 225 -18.97 5.55 45.89
CA ASP A 225 -17.70 5.20 46.52
C ASP A 225 -16.47 5.85 45.84
N GLU A 226 -16.45 5.93 44.51
CA GLU A 226 -15.33 6.55 43.79
C GLU A 226 -15.38 8.09 43.90
N GLU A 227 -16.56 8.71 43.88
CA GLU A 227 -16.71 10.14 44.17
C GLU A 227 -16.32 10.47 45.60
N GLU A 228 -16.72 9.65 46.58
CA GLU A 228 -16.42 9.89 47.99
C GLU A 228 -14.92 9.72 48.26
N ARG A 229 -14.28 8.71 47.68
CA ARG A 229 -12.82 8.54 47.71
C ARG A 229 -12.09 9.68 47.01
N ARG A 230 -12.61 10.20 45.88
CA ARG A 230 -12.03 11.37 45.20
C ARG A 230 -12.18 12.64 46.03
N ARG A 231 -13.35 12.88 46.63
CA ARG A 231 -13.60 14.03 47.51
C ARG A 231 -12.72 13.98 48.76
N ALA A 232 -12.50 12.79 49.32
CA ALA A 232 -11.57 12.60 50.43
C ALA A 232 -10.12 12.91 50.02
N ARG A 233 -9.69 12.39 48.86
CA ARG A 233 -8.33 12.61 48.35
C ARG A 233 -8.07 14.06 47.94
N ASP A 234 -9.05 14.72 47.32
CA ASP A 234 -8.97 16.14 46.94
C ASP A 234 -9.02 17.05 48.17
N LYS A 235 -9.69 16.64 49.27
CA LYS A 235 -9.61 17.35 50.56
C LYS A 235 -8.22 17.29 51.17
N ASP A 236 -7.58 16.11 51.12
CA ASP A 236 -6.22 15.92 51.64
C ASP A 236 -5.15 16.57 50.75
N GLU A 237 -5.28 16.48 49.41
CA GLU A 237 -4.36 17.13 48.47
C GLU A 237 -4.58 18.65 48.39
N GLY A 238 -5.83 19.12 48.55
CA GLY A 238 -6.19 20.54 48.50
C GLY A 238 -5.66 21.37 49.67
N LEU A 239 -5.40 20.74 50.83
CA LEU A 239 -4.80 21.40 51.99
C LEU A 239 -3.26 21.50 51.91
N ALA A 240 -2.62 20.80 50.97
CA ALA A 240 -1.16 20.74 50.82
C ALA A 240 -0.64 21.15 49.42
N MET A 241 -1.50 21.69 48.55
CA MET A 241 -1.08 22.23 47.25
C MET A 241 -0.37 23.57 47.42
N ASP A 242 0.95 23.50 47.63
CA ASP A 242 1.90 24.60 47.46
C ASP A 242 1.58 25.35 46.15
N GLY A 243 1.44 26.68 46.19
CA GLY A 243 1.13 27.50 45.01
C GLY A 243 2.04 27.26 43.79
N ARG A 244 3.21 26.66 44.00
CA ARG A 244 4.09 26.16 42.93
C ARG A 244 3.48 25.07 42.05
N SER A 245 2.61 24.19 42.57
CA SER A 245 1.96 23.13 41.78
C SER A 245 0.92 23.70 40.80
N VAL A 246 0.20 24.75 41.21
CA VAL A 246 -0.80 25.45 40.38
C VAL A 246 -0.10 26.18 39.23
N ALA A 247 1.02 26.85 39.50
CA ALA A 247 1.82 27.49 38.46
C ALA A 247 2.34 26.46 37.44
N LYS A 248 2.83 25.31 37.90
CA LYS A 248 3.34 24.24 37.03
C LYS A 248 2.24 23.63 36.14
N ARG A 249 1.02 23.49 36.65
CA ARG A 249 -0.14 23.05 35.85
C ARG A 249 -0.50 24.07 34.77
N ARG A 250 -0.52 25.37 35.08
CA ARG A 250 -0.80 26.42 34.08
C ARG A 250 0.21 26.45 32.94
N VAL A 251 1.50 26.22 33.22
CA VAL A 251 2.54 26.12 32.18
C VAL A 251 2.31 24.88 31.32
N ALA A 252 2.03 23.72 31.92
CA ALA A 252 1.75 22.49 31.17
C ALA A 252 0.49 22.60 30.28
N ASP A 253 -0.55 23.28 30.75
CA ASP A 253 -1.77 23.53 29.98
C ASP A 253 -1.53 24.50 28.81
N ALA A 254 -0.68 25.52 29.01
CA ALA A 254 -0.28 26.44 27.95
C ALA A 254 0.55 25.73 26.86
N ASP A 255 1.53 24.90 27.26
CA ASP A 255 2.34 24.09 26.33
C ASP A 255 1.46 23.11 25.54
N LEU A 256 0.46 22.52 26.18
CA LEU A 256 -0.50 21.63 25.53
C LEU A 256 -1.35 22.39 24.50
N ALA A 257 -1.85 23.58 24.86
CA ALA A 257 -2.63 24.42 23.95
C ALA A 257 -1.80 24.85 22.72
N GLU A 258 -0.53 25.21 22.90
CA GLU A 258 0.38 25.52 21.80
C GLU A 258 0.61 24.32 20.89
N GLN A 259 0.82 23.13 21.46
CA GLN A 259 0.96 21.91 20.66
C GLN A 259 -0.31 21.54 19.90
N GLU A 260 -1.50 21.69 20.50
CA GLU A 260 -2.75 21.49 19.80
C GLU A 260 -2.93 22.46 18.63
N ALA A 261 -2.54 23.73 18.81
CA ALA A 261 -2.56 24.73 17.74
C ALA A 261 -1.65 24.32 16.58
N LYS A 262 -0.41 23.90 16.86
CA LYS A 262 0.54 23.40 15.85
C LYS A 262 0.02 22.17 15.11
N VAL A 263 -0.59 21.22 15.81
CA VAL A 263 -1.18 20.02 15.17
C VAL A 263 -2.36 20.41 14.29
N ARG A 264 -3.27 21.30 14.74
CA ARG A 264 -4.39 21.78 13.92
C ARG A 264 -3.91 22.52 12.67
N GLU A 265 -2.86 23.32 12.78
CA GLU A 265 -2.23 24.00 11.65
C GLU A 265 -1.61 23.01 10.66
N ALA A 266 -0.86 22.01 11.15
CA ALA A 266 -0.28 20.96 10.33
C ALA A 266 -1.36 20.14 9.59
N THR A 267 -2.46 19.78 10.25
CA THR A 267 -3.60 19.09 9.62
C THR A 267 -4.23 19.95 8.53
N ARG A 268 -4.49 21.24 8.79
CA ARG A 268 -5.03 22.16 7.77
C ARG A 268 -4.07 22.33 6.59
N SER A 269 -2.75 22.37 6.85
CA SER A 269 -1.75 22.42 5.79
C SER A 269 -1.74 21.14 4.95
N ALA A 270 -1.89 19.97 5.58
CA ALA A 270 -1.97 18.69 4.88
C ALA A 270 -3.23 18.60 4.01
N GLU A 271 -4.38 19.02 4.52
CA GLU A 271 -5.63 19.09 3.74
C GLU A 271 -5.51 20.01 2.53
N ARG A 272 -4.86 21.18 2.67
CA ARG A 272 -4.61 22.08 1.53
C ARG A 272 -3.72 21.45 0.47
N ARG A 273 -2.67 20.72 0.88
CA ARG A 273 -1.77 20.00 -0.04
C ARG A 273 -2.51 18.87 -0.75
N LEU A 274 -3.36 18.13 -0.05
CA LEU A 274 -4.16 17.05 -0.65
C LEU A 274 -5.12 17.60 -1.71
N LYS A 275 -5.85 18.66 -1.40
CA LYS A 275 -6.76 19.32 -2.36
C LYS A 275 -6.02 19.89 -3.58
N ALA A 276 -4.82 20.42 -3.38
CA ALA A 276 -3.99 20.89 -4.49
C ALA A 276 -3.54 19.73 -5.40
N ALA A 277 -3.11 18.62 -4.81
CA ALA A 277 -2.72 17.42 -5.55
C ALA A 277 -3.90 16.78 -6.30
N GLU A 278 -5.09 16.76 -5.70
CA GLU A 278 -6.32 16.28 -6.35
C GLU A 278 -6.65 17.12 -7.59
N LYS A 279 -6.60 18.44 -7.47
CA LYS A 279 -6.80 19.37 -8.60
C LYS A 279 -5.75 19.19 -9.70
N GLU A 280 -4.50 18.94 -9.33
CA GLU A 280 -3.42 18.67 -10.30
C GLU A 280 -3.66 17.33 -11.02
N ALA A 281 -4.10 16.30 -10.30
CA ALA A 281 -4.44 15.00 -10.86
C ALA A 281 -5.64 15.08 -11.82
N GLU A 282 -6.68 15.84 -11.48
CA GLU A 282 -7.81 16.12 -12.38
C GLU A 282 -7.33 16.83 -13.66
N GLY A 283 -6.46 17.84 -13.53
CA GLY A 283 -5.86 18.53 -14.68
C GLY A 283 -4.97 17.62 -15.53
N ALA A 284 -4.26 16.66 -14.92
CA ALA A 284 -3.49 15.65 -15.65
C ALA A 284 -4.41 14.68 -16.41
N ARG A 285 -5.52 14.23 -15.80
CA ARG A 285 -6.52 13.36 -16.45
C ARG A 285 -7.17 14.05 -17.65
N ALA A 286 -7.60 15.30 -17.50
CA ALA A 286 -8.18 16.08 -18.60
C ALA A 286 -7.20 16.25 -19.77
N ARG A 287 -5.90 16.48 -19.49
CA ARG A 287 -4.85 16.55 -20.53
C ARG A 287 -4.64 15.19 -21.22
N ALA A 288 -4.67 14.10 -20.47
CA ALA A 288 -4.55 12.75 -21.04
C ALA A 288 -5.75 12.38 -21.92
N GLU A 289 -6.96 12.76 -21.52
CA GLU A 289 -8.17 12.57 -22.32
C GLU A 289 -8.15 13.40 -23.61
N ALA A 290 -7.74 14.67 -23.53
CA ALA A 290 -7.57 15.52 -24.72
C ALA A 290 -6.53 14.93 -25.70
N ALA A 291 -5.39 14.45 -25.19
CA ALA A 291 -4.36 13.82 -26.02
C ALA A 291 -4.84 12.49 -26.67
N ARG A 292 -5.71 11.74 -25.99
CA ARG A 292 -6.34 10.54 -26.58
C ARG A 292 -7.31 10.92 -27.70
N ALA A 293 -8.15 11.93 -27.48
CA ALA A 293 -9.08 12.43 -28.49
C ALA A 293 -8.35 12.93 -29.75
N GLU A 294 -7.22 13.65 -29.58
CA GLU A 294 -6.39 14.11 -30.70
C GLU A 294 -5.77 12.94 -31.48
N ARG A 295 -5.30 11.89 -30.78
CA ARG A 295 -4.80 10.67 -31.43
C ARG A 295 -5.90 9.94 -32.20
N ASP A 296 -7.08 9.80 -31.61
CA ASP A 296 -8.20 9.12 -32.25
C ASP A 296 -8.66 9.88 -33.50
N GLN A 297 -8.68 11.22 -33.46
CA GLN A 297 -8.93 12.05 -34.62
C GLN A 297 -7.85 11.87 -35.70
N SER A 298 -6.57 11.89 -35.33
CA SER A 298 -5.46 11.65 -36.27
C SER A 298 -5.54 10.27 -36.95
N VAL A 299 -5.94 9.23 -36.20
CA VAL A 299 -6.17 7.89 -36.75
C VAL A 299 -7.34 7.87 -37.73
N ALA A 300 -8.43 8.57 -37.42
CA ALA A 300 -9.60 8.67 -38.30
C ALA A 300 -9.27 9.44 -39.60
N ASP A 301 -8.51 10.53 -39.51
CA ASP A 301 -8.06 11.30 -40.67
C ASP A 301 -7.13 10.45 -41.56
N ALA A 302 -6.20 9.70 -40.96
CA ALA A 302 -5.32 8.78 -41.68
C ALA A 302 -6.10 7.63 -42.37
N ALA A 303 -7.16 7.12 -41.74
CA ALA A 303 -8.02 6.11 -42.34
C ALA A 303 -8.80 6.67 -43.54
N THR A 304 -9.30 7.90 -43.43
CA THR A 304 -10.00 8.61 -44.51
C THR A 304 -9.06 8.85 -45.71
N ALA A 305 -7.84 9.36 -45.46
CA ALA A 305 -6.84 9.57 -46.50
C ALA A 305 -6.45 8.27 -47.22
N LYS A 306 -6.31 7.16 -46.48
CA LYS A 306 -6.06 5.83 -47.09
C LYS A 306 -7.20 5.38 -47.99
N ARG A 307 -8.45 5.64 -47.61
CA ARG A 307 -9.62 5.31 -48.43
C ARG A 307 -9.68 6.15 -49.70
N GLU A 308 -9.46 7.45 -49.61
CA GLU A 308 -9.40 8.35 -50.78
C GLU A 308 -8.29 7.95 -51.75
N ALA A 309 -7.11 7.60 -51.24
CA ALA A 309 -6.00 7.12 -52.07
C ALA A 309 -6.33 5.79 -52.78
N ALA A 310 -7.04 4.88 -52.10
CA ALA A 310 -7.50 3.63 -52.70
C ALA A 310 -8.56 3.86 -53.78
N GLU A 311 -9.51 4.78 -53.56
CA GLU A 311 -10.52 5.16 -54.54
C GLU A 311 -9.91 5.85 -55.76
N ALA A 312 -8.93 6.74 -55.58
CA ALA A 312 -8.18 7.37 -56.67
C ALA A 312 -7.43 6.35 -57.52
N LYS A 313 -6.73 5.40 -56.86
CA LYS A 313 -6.03 4.31 -57.54
C LYS A 313 -6.99 3.44 -58.35
N ALA A 314 -8.17 3.10 -57.81
CA ALA A 314 -9.18 2.34 -58.52
C ALA A 314 -9.73 3.08 -59.75
N ARG A 315 -9.92 4.41 -59.66
CA ARG A 315 -10.33 5.24 -60.81
C ARG A 315 -9.27 5.27 -61.91
N ASP A 316 -8.00 5.39 -61.55
CA ASP A 316 -6.89 5.35 -62.51
C ASP A 316 -6.77 4.00 -63.22
N GLU A 317 -6.95 2.89 -62.48
CA GLU A 317 -6.96 1.53 -63.03
C GLU A 317 -8.17 1.33 -63.98
N ALA A 318 -9.36 1.81 -63.61
CA ALA A 318 -10.54 1.76 -64.48
C ALA A 318 -10.33 2.57 -65.77
N ALA A 319 -9.78 3.79 -65.68
CA ALA A 319 -9.49 4.63 -66.83
C ALA A 319 -8.41 4.02 -67.76
N ARG A 320 -7.45 3.25 -67.21
CA ARG A 320 -6.50 2.47 -68.01
C ARG A 320 -7.20 1.33 -68.76
N ALA A 321 -8.06 0.58 -68.08
CA ALA A 321 -8.82 -0.51 -68.70
C ALA A 321 -9.74 -0.01 -69.83
N GLU A 322 -10.40 1.14 -69.68
CA GLU A 322 -11.21 1.75 -70.75
C GLU A 322 -10.37 2.15 -71.97
N ARG A 323 -9.17 2.72 -71.76
CA ARG A 323 -8.24 3.03 -72.86
C ARG A 323 -7.81 1.78 -73.60
N ASP A 324 -7.45 0.72 -72.87
CA ASP A 324 -7.02 -0.54 -73.46
C ASP A 324 -8.15 -1.19 -74.28
N GLN A 325 -9.40 -1.12 -73.81
CA GLN A 325 -10.57 -1.55 -74.60
C GLN A 325 -10.76 -0.71 -75.87
N SER A 326 -10.56 0.61 -75.80
CA SER A 326 -10.68 1.48 -76.98
C SER A 326 -9.61 1.18 -78.05
N TYR A 327 -8.38 0.80 -77.64
CA TYR A 327 -7.32 0.39 -78.55
C TYR A 327 -7.61 -0.97 -79.19
N ALA A 328 -8.19 -1.91 -78.43
CA ALA A 328 -8.59 -3.22 -78.97
C ALA A 328 -9.71 -3.11 -80.02
N ALA A 329 -10.55 -2.08 -79.95
CA ALA A 329 -11.61 -1.79 -80.92
C ALA A 329 -11.14 -0.98 -82.14
N GLY A 330 -9.82 -0.81 -82.34
CA GLY A 330 -9.23 -0.07 -83.46
C GLY A 330 -9.77 -0.51 -84.83
N PRO A 331 -9.85 0.42 -85.80
CA PRO A 331 -10.71 0.31 -86.97
C PRO A 331 -10.37 -0.95 -87.76
N GLY A 332 -11.30 -1.91 -87.75
CA GLY A 332 -11.21 -3.14 -88.53
C GLY A 332 -10.78 -2.81 -89.95
N GLY A 333 -9.55 -3.20 -90.28
CA GLY A 333 -9.01 -3.04 -91.62
C GLY A 333 -9.98 -3.65 -92.61
N SER A 334 -10.53 -2.79 -93.48
CA SER A 334 -11.35 -3.20 -94.60
C SER A 334 -10.60 -4.31 -95.36
N PRO A 335 -11.16 -5.52 -95.52
CA PRO A 335 -10.44 -6.62 -96.15
C PRO A 335 -10.10 -6.24 -97.59
N GLY A 336 -8.81 -6.01 -97.85
CA GLY A 336 -8.28 -5.72 -99.17
C GLY A 336 -8.43 -6.94 -100.06
N GLU A 337 -9.37 -6.82 -100.99
CA GLU A 337 -9.60 -7.60 -102.19
C GLU A 337 -8.27 -7.89 -102.93
N GLN A 338 -7.80 -9.15 -102.88
CA GLN A 338 -6.69 -9.60 -103.72
C GLN A 338 -7.21 -10.55 -104.80
N ARG A 339 -6.98 -10.10 -106.04
CA ARG A 339 -7.21 -10.78 -107.32
C ARG A 339 -6.13 -11.82 -107.61
#